data_AF-A0A2V5SUG5-F1
#
_entry.id   AF-A0A2V5SUG5-F1
#
_cell.length_a   1.000
_cell.length_b   1.000
_cell.length_c   1.000
_cell.angle_alpha   90.00
_cell.angle_beta   90.00
_cell.angle_gamma   90.00
#
_symmetry.space_group_name_H-M   'P 1'
#
loop_
_entity.id
_entity.type
_entity.pdbx_description
1 polymer ?
#
loop_
_entity_poly.entity_id
_entity_poly.type
_entity_poly.pdbx_seq_one_letter_code
_entity_poly.pdbx_strand_id
1 'polypeptide(L)'
;LYRIRHASHHHTGNRWCIYPMYDWAHTLSDYIEGITHSLCTLEFEVHRPLYEWILEALELPYPRPRQIEFARLNLTYTVMSKRKLIQLVEDGFVNGWDDPRMITIAGLRRRGLTANVLRSFANNIGVTKYPSL
;
A
#
# COMPACT_ATOMS: atom_id res chain seq x y z
N LEU A 1 5.68 18.88 -3.54
CA LEU A 1 4.43 18.29 -4.08
C LEU A 1 4.66 17.56 -5.40
N TYR A 2 5.36 18.16 -6.37
CA TYR A 2 5.77 17.49 -7.63
C TYR A 2 7.28 17.29 -7.70
N ARG A 3 7.71 16.35 -8.55
CA ARG A 3 9.11 16.17 -8.97
C ARG A 3 9.22 16.13 -10.49
N ILE A 4 10.37 16.56 -11.02
CA ILE A 4 10.70 16.43 -12.44
C ILE A 4 11.29 15.03 -12.67
N ARG A 5 10.81 14.33 -13.70
CA ARG A 5 11.35 13.05 -14.15
C ARG A 5 11.10 12.88 -15.65
N HIS A 6 12.17 12.74 -16.43
CA HIS A 6 12.08 12.45 -17.87
C HIS A 6 12.00 10.93 -18.09
N ALA A 7 10.83 10.35 -17.87
CA ALA A 7 10.58 8.92 -18.10
C ALA A 7 9.15 8.71 -18.62
N SER A 8 8.96 7.79 -19.57
CA SER A 8 7.62 7.43 -20.05
C SER A 8 6.80 6.76 -18.93
N HIS A 9 5.54 7.15 -18.80
CA HIS A 9 4.60 6.50 -17.88
C HIS A 9 3.81 5.40 -18.60
N HIS A 10 3.63 4.25 -17.95
CA HIS A 10 3.00 3.09 -18.59
C HIS A 10 1.54 3.30 -19.03
N HIS A 11 0.80 4.25 -18.43
CA HIS A 11 -0.57 4.60 -18.86
C HIS A 11 -0.67 5.88 -19.70
N THR A 12 0.19 6.86 -19.46
CA THR A 12 0.05 8.22 -20.03
C THR A 12 1.17 8.57 -21.02
N GLY A 13 2.05 7.61 -21.31
CA GLY A 13 3.17 7.76 -22.23
C GLY A 13 4.09 8.91 -21.83
N ASN A 14 4.52 9.67 -22.83
CA ASN A 14 5.42 10.82 -22.69
C ASN A 14 4.68 12.16 -22.49
N ARG A 15 3.39 12.14 -22.12
CA ARG A 15 2.59 13.37 -21.98
C ARG A 15 3.09 14.30 -20.88
N TRP A 16 3.73 13.75 -19.84
CA TRP A 16 4.15 14.49 -18.65
C TRP A 16 5.63 14.27 -18.38
N CYS A 17 6.32 15.30 -17.89
CA CYS A 17 7.68 15.22 -17.34
C CYS A 17 7.75 15.65 -15.86
N ILE A 18 6.59 15.98 -15.27
CA ILE A 18 6.41 16.28 -13.86
C ILE A 18 5.42 15.27 -13.28
N TYR A 19 5.76 14.72 -12.12
CA TYR A 19 4.94 13.70 -11.47
C TYR A 19 4.68 14.08 -10.02
N PRO A 20 3.44 13.88 -9.54
CA PRO A 20 3.11 14.16 -8.15
C PRO A 20 3.83 13.18 -7.22
N MET A 21 4.18 13.66 -6.03
CA MET A 21 4.62 12.82 -4.93
C MET A 21 3.41 12.11 -4.29
N TYR A 22 3.67 11.04 -3.53
CA TYR A 22 2.62 10.23 -2.91
C TYR A 22 1.65 11.07 -2.08
N ASP A 23 2.14 11.90 -1.17
CA ASP A 23 1.28 12.71 -0.28
C ASP A 23 0.33 13.63 -1.04
N TRP A 24 0.77 14.18 -2.18
CA TRP A 24 -0.08 15.02 -3.02
C TRP A 24 -1.12 14.23 -3.80
N ALA A 25 -0.68 13.17 -4.49
CA ALA A 25 -1.57 12.37 -5.32
C ALA A 25 -2.59 11.61 -4.49
N HIS A 26 -2.18 11.03 -3.37
CA HIS A 26 -3.01 10.22 -2.49
C HIS A 26 -4.17 11.03 -1.91
N THR A 27 -3.89 12.18 -1.29
CA THR A 27 -4.92 13.06 -0.71
C THR A 27 -5.94 13.52 -1.75
N LEU A 28 -5.48 13.93 -2.93
CA LEU A 28 -6.39 14.36 -3.99
C LEU A 28 -7.19 13.21 -4.60
N SER A 29 -6.59 12.02 -4.74
CA SER A 29 -7.32 10.86 -5.24
C SER A 29 -8.44 10.47 -4.27
N ASP A 30 -8.16 10.42 -2.97
CA ASP A 30 -9.17 10.16 -1.94
C ASP A 30 -10.32 11.17 -2.00
N TYR A 31 -10.00 12.46 -2.14
CA TYR A 31 -11.02 13.50 -2.24
C TYR A 31 -11.86 13.39 -3.51
N ILE A 32 -11.22 13.22 -4.67
CA ILE A 32 -11.90 13.12 -5.98
C ILE A 32 -12.80 11.88 -6.05
N GLU A 33 -12.38 10.78 -5.44
CA GLU A 33 -13.15 9.52 -5.39
C GLU A 33 -14.23 9.52 -4.31
N GLY A 34 -14.32 10.57 -3.48
CA GLY A 34 -15.32 10.69 -2.42
C GLY A 34 -15.08 9.72 -1.25
N ILE A 35 -13.82 9.36 -0.99
CA ILE A 35 -13.44 8.50 0.12
C ILE A 35 -13.83 9.16 1.44
N THR A 36 -14.40 8.38 2.36
CA THR A 36 -14.75 8.85 3.71
C THR A 36 -13.68 8.49 4.72
N HIS A 37 -13.15 7.27 4.63
CA HIS A 37 -12.16 6.70 5.54
C HIS A 37 -10.98 6.16 4.72
N SER A 38 -9.90 6.92 4.67
CA SER A 38 -8.66 6.53 4.00
C SER A 38 -7.83 5.69 4.97
N LEU A 39 -7.78 4.37 4.75
CA LEU A 39 -7.14 3.42 5.66
C LEU A 39 -5.71 3.11 5.20
N CYS A 40 -4.70 3.43 6.01
CA CYS A 40 -3.30 3.16 5.70
C CYS A 40 -2.55 2.56 6.89
N THR A 41 -1.26 2.23 6.71
CA THR A 41 -0.45 1.67 7.80
C THR A 41 0.21 2.76 8.63
N LEU A 42 0.63 2.44 9.87
CA LEU A 42 1.23 3.38 10.82
C LEU A 42 2.44 4.16 10.29
N GLU A 43 3.15 3.66 9.28
CA GLU A 43 4.26 4.38 8.66
C GLU A 43 3.85 5.74 8.06
N PHE A 44 2.56 5.94 7.77
CA PHE A 44 2.02 7.18 7.23
C PHE A 44 1.42 8.12 8.28
N GLU A 45 1.50 7.79 9.58
CA GLU A 45 0.98 8.67 10.64
C GLU A 45 1.65 10.05 10.62
N VAL A 46 2.97 10.10 10.42
CA VAL A 46 3.73 11.35 10.31
C VAL A 46 3.39 12.16 9.05
N HIS A 47 2.72 11.55 8.06
CA HIS A 47 2.27 12.20 6.83
C HIS A 47 0.87 12.81 6.98
N ARG A 48 0.10 12.41 8.00
CA ARG A 48 -1.28 12.90 8.22
C ARG A 48 -1.37 14.44 8.30
N PRO A 49 -0.47 15.17 8.97
CA PRO A 49 -0.55 16.64 9.00
C PRO A 49 -0.48 17.27 7.61
N LEU A 50 0.33 16.68 6.70
CA LEU A 50 0.40 17.15 5.32
C LEU A 50 -0.87 16.81 4.53
N TYR A 51 -1.45 15.64 4.76
CA TYR A 51 -2.73 15.23 4.18
C TYR A 51 -3.84 16.23 4.55
N GLU A 52 -3.98 16.55 5.83
CA GLU A 52 -4.97 17.51 6.34
C GLU A 52 -4.72 18.92 5.80
N TRP A 53 -3.45 19.36 5.82
CA TRP A 53 -3.05 20.66 5.29
C TRP A 53 -3.40 20.82 3.81
N ILE A 54 -3.22 19.79 2.97
CA ILE A 54 -3.57 19.85 1.54
C ILE A 54 -5.08 20.08 1.36
N LEU A 55 -5.92 19.39 2.12
CA LEU A 55 -7.38 19.54 2.02
C LEU A 55 -7.85 20.93 2.46
N GLU A 56 -7.20 21.49 3.50
CA GLU A 56 -7.46 22.83 4.00
C GLU A 56 -6.98 23.92 3.05
N ALA A 57 -5.73 23.82 2.59
CA ALA A 57 -5.10 24.81 1.73
C ALA A 57 -5.78 24.95 0.37
N LEU A 58 -6.45 23.90 -0.10
CA LEU A 58 -7.24 23.91 -1.34
C LEU A 58 -8.71 24.31 -1.11
N GLU A 59 -9.10 24.66 0.11
CA GLU A 59 -10.45 25.09 0.48
C GLU A 59 -11.53 24.10 0.01
N LEU A 60 -11.21 22.81 -0.03
CA LEU A 60 -12.07 21.80 -0.61
C LEU A 60 -13.37 21.66 0.20
N PRO A 61 -14.56 21.70 -0.42
CA PRO A 61 -15.80 21.58 0.33
C PRO A 61 -15.95 20.20 0.96
N TYR A 62 -16.70 20.14 2.06
CA TYR A 62 -17.08 18.88 2.69
C TYR A 62 -18.07 18.08 1.83
N PRO A 63 -18.11 16.74 1.96
CA PRO A 63 -17.32 15.92 2.89
C PRO A 63 -15.84 15.76 2.46
N ARG A 64 -14.93 15.72 3.45
CA ARG A 64 -13.50 15.49 3.25
C ARG A 64 -13.10 14.10 3.78
N PRO A 65 -12.18 13.39 3.11
CA PRO A 65 -11.68 12.11 3.60
C PRO A 65 -10.90 12.28 4.90
N ARG A 66 -10.96 11.25 5.77
CA ARG A 66 -10.16 11.16 6.98
C ARG A 66 -9.17 10.00 6.88
N GLN A 67 -7.88 10.29 7.11
CA GLN A 67 -6.86 9.25 7.23
C GLN A 67 -6.93 8.54 8.58
N ILE A 68 -6.88 7.21 8.55
CA ILE A 68 -6.90 6.34 9.73
C ILE A 68 -5.89 5.23 9.55
N GLU A 69 -4.98 5.11 10.50
CA GLU A 69 -3.85 4.17 10.44
C GLU A 69 -4.09 2.95 11.30
N PHE A 70 -3.57 1.82 10.84
CA PHE A 70 -3.51 0.58 11.60
C PHE A 70 -2.13 -0.07 11.51
N ALA A 71 -1.81 -0.94 12.46
CA ALA A 71 -0.55 -1.66 12.48
C ALA A 71 -0.48 -2.63 11.29
N ARG A 72 0.66 -2.63 10.58
CA ARG A 72 0.91 -3.58 9.50
C ARG A 72 1.05 -4.99 10.09
N LEU A 73 0.51 -5.99 9.36
CA LEU A 73 0.78 -7.39 9.64
C LEU A 73 2.26 -7.72 9.43
N ASN A 74 2.91 -8.20 10.48
CA ASN A 74 4.20 -8.86 10.40
C ASN A 74 4.02 -10.33 10.75
N LEU A 75 4.65 -11.21 9.97
CA LEU A 75 4.60 -12.65 10.16
C LEU A 75 5.99 -13.16 10.50
N THR A 76 6.09 -14.01 11.51
CA THR A 76 7.33 -14.71 11.83
C THR A 76 7.68 -15.74 10.75
N TYR A 77 8.97 -16.11 10.67
CA TYR A 77 9.52 -17.07 9.70
C TYR A 77 9.32 -16.72 8.22
N THR A 78 9.03 -15.45 7.90
CA THR A 78 8.89 -14.99 6.52
C THR A 78 9.42 -13.57 6.33
N VAL A 79 9.50 -13.15 5.07
CA VAL A 79 9.88 -11.79 4.65
C VAL A 79 8.72 -11.14 3.89
N MET A 80 8.28 -9.97 4.36
CA MET A 80 7.20 -9.21 3.72
C MET A 80 7.73 -8.08 2.80
N SER A 81 9.02 -7.76 2.89
CA SER A 81 9.62 -6.67 2.10
C SER A 81 9.71 -7.06 0.63
N LYS A 82 9.12 -6.23 -0.25
CA LYS A 82 9.21 -6.41 -1.70
C LYS A 82 10.66 -6.57 -2.18
N ARG A 83 11.61 -5.82 -1.62
CA ARG A 83 13.03 -5.92 -1.97
C ARG A 83 13.60 -7.31 -1.69
N LYS A 84 13.29 -7.89 -0.52
CA LYS A 84 13.74 -9.25 -0.16
C LYS A 84 13.05 -10.32 -1.01
N LEU A 85 11.76 -10.13 -1.32
CA LEU A 85 11.02 -11.05 -2.19
C LEU A 85 11.55 -11.04 -3.62
N ILE A 86 11.91 -9.87 -4.17
CA ILE A 86 12.58 -9.76 -5.48
C ILE A 86 13.87 -10.57 -5.45
N GLN A 87 14.70 -10.36 -4.43
CA GLN A 87 15.98 -11.06 -4.30
C GLN A 87 15.80 -12.60 -4.27
N LEU A 88 14.80 -13.11 -3.55
CA LEU A 88 14.52 -14.56 -3.54
C LEU A 88 14.23 -15.13 -4.93
N VAL A 89 13.56 -14.35 -5.77
CA VAL A 89 13.22 -14.76 -7.15
C VAL A 89 14.43 -14.61 -8.07
N GLU A 90 15.13 -13.48 -8.01
CA GLU A 90 16.28 -13.19 -8.88
C GLU A 90 17.48 -14.11 -8.58
N ASP A 91 17.74 -14.42 -7.31
CA ASP A 91 18.82 -15.32 -6.89
C ASP A 91 18.43 -16.81 -7.03
N GLY A 92 17.22 -17.12 -7.50
CA GLY A 92 16.78 -18.50 -7.77
C GLY A 92 16.50 -19.36 -6.54
N PHE A 93 16.35 -18.77 -5.35
CA PHE A 93 15.94 -19.51 -4.14
C PHE A 93 14.51 -20.06 -4.25
N VAL A 94 13.67 -19.41 -5.08
CA VAL A 94 12.32 -19.85 -5.43
C VAL A 94 12.12 -19.92 -6.95
N ASN A 95 11.12 -20.68 -7.40
CA ASN A 95 10.84 -20.88 -8.83
C ASN A 95 10.15 -19.68 -9.50
N GLY A 96 9.76 -18.66 -8.73
CA GLY A 96 9.01 -17.49 -9.22
C GLY A 96 8.12 -16.86 -8.16
N TRP A 97 7.36 -15.84 -8.57
CA TRP A 97 6.43 -15.11 -7.69
C TRP A 97 5.25 -15.94 -7.19
N ASP A 98 4.92 -17.04 -7.87
CA ASP A 98 3.85 -17.96 -7.51
C ASP A 98 4.38 -19.24 -6.83
N ASP A 99 5.67 -19.31 -6.48
CA ASP A 99 6.23 -20.47 -5.80
C ASP A 99 5.47 -20.72 -4.47
N PRO A 100 5.09 -21.97 -4.13
CA PRO A 100 4.37 -22.29 -2.90
C PRO A 100 5.07 -21.89 -1.59
N ARG A 101 6.37 -21.60 -1.63
CA ARG A 101 7.16 -21.10 -0.49
C ARG A 101 7.03 -19.59 -0.29
N MET A 102 6.55 -18.86 -1.31
CA MET A 102 6.35 -17.41 -1.25
C MET A 102 5.05 -17.04 -0.53
N ILE A 103 5.05 -15.94 0.21
CA ILE A 103 3.86 -15.42 0.91
C ILE A 103 2.97 -14.55 0.02
N THR A 104 3.25 -14.50 -1.27
CA THR A 104 2.40 -13.82 -2.25
C THR A 104 1.05 -14.51 -2.31
N ILE A 105 -0.01 -13.76 -2.63
CA ILE A 105 -1.34 -14.35 -2.82
C ILE A 105 -1.31 -15.45 -3.90
N ALA A 106 -0.51 -15.26 -4.96
CA ALA A 106 -0.30 -16.26 -6.00
C ALA A 106 0.37 -17.54 -5.46
N GLY A 107 1.43 -17.41 -4.66
CA GLY A 107 2.15 -18.53 -4.05
C GLY A 107 1.29 -19.31 -3.06
N LEU A 108 0.59 -18.60 -2.18
CA LEU A 108 -0.35 -19.22 -1.23
C LEU A 108 -1.49 -19.95 -1.94
N ARG A 109 -2.03 -19.38 -3.02
CA ARG A 109 -3.04 -20.04 -3.85
C ARG A 109 -2.49 -21.32 -4.49
N ARG A 110 -1.27 -21.27 -5.07
CA ARG A 110 -0.62 -22.45 -5.67
C ARG A 110 -0.28 -23.53 -4.63
N ARG A 111 0.03 -23.12 -3.40
CA ARG A 111 0.22 -24.01 -2.25
C ARG A 111 -1.05 -24.77 -1.84
N GLY A 112 -2.23 -24.31 -2.28
CA GLY A 112 -3.52 -24.91 -1.95
C GLY A 112 -4.31 -24.18 -0.86
N LEU A 113 -3.88 -22.97 -0.44
CA LEU A 113 -4.68 -22.17 0.49
C LEU A 113 -5.90 -21.60 -0.24
N THR A 114 -7.06 -21.76 0.38
CA THR A 114 -8.31 -21.17 -0.12
C THR A 114 -8.43 -19.72 0.33
N ALA A 115 -9.19 -18.92 -0.43
CA ALA A 115 -9.49 -17.55 -0.05
C ALA A 115 -10.20 -17.46 1.32
N ASN A 116 -11.00 -18.47 1.68
CA ASN A 116 -11.69 -18.52 2.97
C ASN A 116 -10.69 -18.58 4.14
N VAL A 117 -9.64 -19.38 4.04
CA VAL A 117 -8.59 -19.46 5.07
C VAL A 117 -7.92 -18.10 5.27
N LEU A 118 -7.59 -17.40 4.18
CA LEU A 118 -6.98 -16.07 4.25
C LEU A 118 -7.89 -15.02 4.89
N ARG A 119 -9.19 -15.04 4.58
CA ARG A 119 -10.16 -14.12 5.21
C ARG A 119 -10.36 -14.44 6.68
N SER A 120 -10.50 -15.72 7.05
CA SER A 120 -10.60 -16.14 8.45
C SER A 120 -9.35 -15.76 9.23
N PHE A 121 -8.16 -15.93 8.65
CA PHE A 121 -6.91 -15.48 9.25
C PHE A 121 -6.92 -13.96 9.49
N ALA A 122 -7.27 -13.16 8.47
CA ALA A 122 -7.33 -11.70 8.58
C ALA A 122 -8.33 -11.21 9.65
N ASN A 123 -9.47 -11.89 9.80
CA ASN A 123 -10.45 -11.57 10.83
C ASN A 123 -9.94 -11.93 12.25
N ASN A 124 -9.23 -13.05 12.38
CA ASN A 124 -8.77 -13.55 13.67
C ASN A 124 -7.58 -12.76 14.25
N ILE A 125 -6.69 -12.23 13.41
CA ILE A 125 -5.56 -11.40 13.87
C ILE A 125 -6.03 -10.04 14.42
N GLY A 126 -7.22 -9.59 14.03
CA GLY A 126 -7.77 -8.30 14.42
C GLY A 126 -7.06 -7.10 13.77
N VAL A 127 -7.56 -5.90 14.07
CA VAL A 127 -7.02 -4.63 13.57
C VAL A 127 -6.78 -3.72 14.77
N THR A 128 -5.52 -3.33 15.00
CA THR A 128 -5.14 -2.45 16.11
C THR A 128 -4.08 -1.45 15.66
N LYS A 129 -3.76 -0.47 16.52
CA LYS A 129 -2.59 0.41 16.36
C LYS A 129 -1.34 -0.13 17.05
N TYR A 130 -1.40 -1.33 17.63
CA TYR A 130 -0.26 -1.95 18.30
C TYR A 130 0.39 -2.96 17.34
N PRO A 131 1.69 -2.81 17.03
CA PRO A 131 2.41 -3.84 16.30
C PRO A 131 2.49 -5.10 17.16
N SER A 132 1.80 -6.16 16.77
CA SER A 132 2.01 -7.50 17.33
C SER A 132 3.14 -8.20 16.58
N LEU A 133 3.88 -9.05 17.32
CA LEU A 133 4.99 -9.87 16.82
C LEU A 133 4.49 -11.05 15.96
#